data_AF-A0A934YZD5-F1
#
_entry.id   AF-A0A934YZD5-F1
#
_cell.length_a   1.000
_cell.length_b   1.000
_cell.length_c   1.000
_cell.angle_alpha   90.00
_cell.angle_beta   90.00
_cell.angle_gamma   90.00
#
_symmetry.space_group_name_H-M   'P 1'
#
loop_
_entity.id
_entity.type
_entity.pdbx_description
1 polymer ?
#
loop_
_entity_poly.entity_id
_entity_poly.type
_entity_poly.pdbx_seq_one_letter_code
_entity_poly.pdbx_strand_id
1 'polypeptide(L)' 'MILPVEIEQEVDGRCLAEVTDLPDLMAYGVSRPDAVARVQALALHSLAERLGHGETVPACLQRVIATA' A
#
# COMPACT_ATOMS: atom_id res chain seq x y z
N MET A 1 -0.14 12.71 2.94
CA MET A 1 -0.87 11.43 3.05
C MET A 1 0.02 10.45 3.78
N ILE A 2 -0.49 9.75 4.78
CA ILE A 2 0.22 8.69 5.49
C ILE A 2 -0.72 7.49 5.48
N LEU A 3 -0.27 6.36 4.94
CA LEU A 3 -0.94 5.07 5.05
C LEU A 3 -0.13 4.24 6.06
N PRO A 4 -0.71 3.84 7.20
CA PRO A 4 -0.03 3.01 8.17
C PRO A 4 0.32 1.65 7.57
N VAL A 5 1.55 1.20 7.81
CA VAL A 5 2.04 -0.10 7.37
C VAL A 5 2.48 -0.90 8.58
N GLU A 6 1.89 -2.08 8.75
CA GLU A 6 2.35 -3.08 9.71
C GLU A 6 3.29 -4.06 9.02
N ILE A 7 4.29 -4.55 9.77
CA ILE A 7 5.32 -5.43 9.24
C ILE A 7 5.53 -6.62 10.18
N GLU A 8 5.27 -7.80 9.67
CA GLU A 8 5.45 -9.08 10.34
C GLU A 8 6.63 -9.84 9.73
N GLN A 9 7.38 -10.58 10.55
CA GLN A 9 8.46 -11.44 10.08
C GLN A 9 8.06 -12.90 10.23
N GLU A 10 8.16 -13.63 9.14
CA GLU A 10 7.80 -15.03 9.04
C GLU A 10 8.89 -15.93 9.60
N VAL A 11 8.50 -17.17 9.92
CA VAL A 11 9.42 -18.21 10.43
C VAL A 11 10.54 -18.57 9.45
N ASP A 12 10.30 -18.39 8.15
CA ASP A 12 11.28 -18.63 7.08
C ASP A 12 12.18 -17.42 6.77
N GLY A 13 12.02 -16.33 7.54
CA GLY A 13 12.80 -15.10 7.40
C GLY A 13 12.21 -14.08 6.42
N ARG A 14 11.15 -14.40 5.68
CA ARG A 14 10.42 -13.41 4.86
C ARG A 14 9.75 -12.35 5.75
N CYS A 15 9.50 -11.18 5.20
CA CYS A 15 8.72 -10.14 5.85
C CYS A 15 7.42 -9.92 5.08
N LEU A 16 6.29 -9.87 5.77
CA LEU A 16 5.00 -9.44 5.26
C LEU A 16 4.79 -7.98 5.66
N ALA A 17 4.43 -7.13 4.71
CA ALA A 17 4.00 -5.76 4.97
C ALA A 17 2.55 -5.58 4.53
N GLU A 18 1.71 -5.01 5.39
CA GLU A 18 0.27 -4.79 5.15
C GLU A 18 -0.08 -3.32 5.38
N VAL A 19 -0.92 -2.75 4.52
CA VAL A 19 -1.50 -1.41 4.73
C VAL A 19 -2.77 -1.56 5.58
N THR A 20 -2.74 -1.14 6.84
CA THR A 20 -3.86 -1.43 7.76
C THR A 20 -5.17 -0.73 7.41
N ASP A 21 -5.10 0.41 6.72
CA ASP A 21 -6.29 1.10 6.19
C ASP A 21 -6.87 0.44 4.93
N LEU A 22 -6.14 -0.48 4.31
CA LEU A 22 -6.47 -1.18 3.07
C LEU A 22 -6.03 -2.65 3.20
N PRO A 23 -6.77 -3.47 3.97
CA PRO A 23 -6.35 -4.82 4.34
C PRO A 23 -6.25 -5.80 3.16
N ASP A 24 -6.74 -5.41 1.98
CA ASP A 24 -6.51 -6.11 0.71
C ASP A 24 -5.11 -5.85 0.11
N LEU A 25 -4.32 -4.95 0.71
CA LEU A 25 -2.99 -4.57 0.24
C LEU A 25 -1.91 -5.08 1.19
N MET A 26 -1.31 -6.19 0.79
CA MET A 26 -0.18 -6.80 1.48
C MET A 26 0.86 -7.30 0.49
N ALA A 27 2.13 -7.27 0.89
CA ALA A 27 3.23 -7.75 0.07
C ALA A 27 4.32 -8.43 0.91
N TYR A 28 4.81 -9.56 0.41
CA TYR A 28 5.99 -10.22 0.95
C TYR A 28 7.27 -9.64 0.38
N GLY A 29 8.31 -9.58 1.19
CA GLY A 29 9.68 -9.27 0.78
C GLY A 29 10.71 -10.11 1.51
N VAL A 30 11.93 -10.15 0.97
CA VAL A 30 13.08 -10.88 1.57
C VAL A 30 13.67 -10.16 2.79
N SER A 31 13.21 -8.93 3.05
CA SER A 31 13.62 -8.10 4.18
C SER A 31 12.52 -7.06 4.47
N ARG A 32 12.57 -6.41 5.65
CA ARG A 32 11.61 -5.34 5.98
C ARG A 32 11.59 -4.21 4.94
N PRO A 33 12.74 -3.65 4.48
CA PRO A 33 12.73 -2.61 3.45
C PRO A 33 12.15 -3.09 2.12
N ASP A 34 12.42 -4.34 1.72
CA ASP A 34 11.88 -4.92 0.48
C ASP A 34 10.36 -5.09 0.55
N ALA A 35 9.83 -5.61 1.67
CA ALA A 35 8.38 -5.75 1.88
C ALA A 35 7.68 -4.37 1.86
N VAL A 36 8.27 -3.36 2.51
CA VAL A 36 7.73 -1.99 2.52
C VAL A 36 7.72 -1.38 1.11
N ALA A 37 8.82 -1.49 0.36
CA ALA A 37 8.87 -0.96 -1.00
C ALA A 37 7.81 -1.60 -1.91
N ARG A 38 7.59 -2.93 -1.76
CA ARG A 38 6.59 -3.66 -2.53
C ARG A 38 5.16 -3.27 -2.16
N VAL A 39 4.85 -3.14 -0.87
CA VAL A 39 3.50 -2.74 -0.44
C VAL A 39 3.19 -1.29 -0.84
N GLN A 40 4.19 -0.41 -0.82
CA GLN A 40 4.05 0.97 -1.32
C GLN A 40 3.72 1.00 -2.82
N ALA A 41 4.46 0.24 -3.64
CA ALA A 41 4.20 0.15 -5.07
C ALA A 41 2.81 -0.43 -5.35
N LEU A 42 2.44 -1.49 -4.64
CA LEU A 42 1.12 -2.12 -4.75
C LEU A 42 -0.01 -1.15 -4.39
N ALA A 43 0.15 -0.40 -3.30
CA ALA A 43 -0.83 0.59 -2.88
C ALA A 43 -1.02 1.69 -3.93
N LEU A 44 0.07 2.28 -4.42
CA LEU A 44 -0.03 3.31 -5.47
C LEU A 44 -0.69 2.77 -6.74
N HIS A 45 -0.37 1.54 -7.16
CA HIS A 45 -0.97 0.91 -8.33
C HIS A 45 -2.47 0.65 -8.14
N SER A 46 -2.86 0.01 -7.03
CA SER A 46 -4.27 -0.27 -6.72
C SER A 46 -5.09 1.02 -6.68
N LEU A 47 -4.56 2.08 -6.07
CA LEU A 47 -5.24 3.36 -6.01
C LEU A 47 -5.41 4.02 -7.39
N ALA A 48 -4.43 3.88 -8.28
CA ALA A 48 -4.54 4.35 -9.66
C ALA A 48 -5.60 3.56 -10.45
N GLU A 49 -5.65 2.24 -10.30
CA GLU A 49 -6.67 1.38 -10.95
C GLU A 49 -8.08 1.74 -10.47
N ARG A 50 -8.26 1.94 -9.16
CA ARG A 50 -9.56 2.33 -8.58
C ARG A 50 -10.04 3.68 -9.11
N LEU A 51 -9.14 4.66 -9.23
CA LEU A 51 -9.45 5.94 -9.87
C LEU A 51 -9.85 5.77 -11.34
N GLY A 52 -9.13 4.93 -12.10
CA GLY A 52 -9.43 4.64 -13.51
C GLY A 52 -10.79 3.98 -13.74
N HIS A 53 -11.25 3.17 -12.78
CA HIS A 53 -12.57 2.52 -12.81
C HIS A 53 -13.70 3.36 -12.19
N GLY A 54 -13.41 4.57 -11.69
CA GLY A 54 -14.40 5.42 -11.04
C GLY A 54 -14.82 4.94 -9.64
N GLU A 55 -14.00 4.10 -9.01
CA GLU A 55 -14.22 3.63 -7.64
C GLU A 55 -13.88 4.71 -6.61
N THR A 56 -14.46 4.56 -5.42
CA THR A 56 -14.11 5.43 -4.30
C THR A 56 -12.72 5.06 -3.78
N VAL A 57 -11.83 6.06 -3.70
CA VAL A 57 -10.54 5.94 -3.04
C VAL A 57 -10.57 6.59 -1.64
N PRO A 58 -9.69 6.17 -0.72
CA PRO A 58 -9.55 6.82 0.59
C PRO A 58 -9.45 8.35 0.47
N ALA A 59 -10.16 9.08 1.34
CA ALA A 59 -10.21 10.55 1.31
C ALA A 59 -8.81 11.20 1.40
N CYS A 60 -7.84 10.53 2.01
CA CYS A 60 -6.46 10.99 2.10
C CYS A 60 -5.75 11.15 0.73
N LEU A 61 -6.26 10.54 -0.34
CA LEU A 61 -5.75 10.66 -1.72
C LEU A 61 -6.25 11.88 -2.48
N GLN A 62 -7.36 12.48 -2.05
CA GLN A 62 -8.00 13.59 -2.77
C GLN A 62 -7.13 14.86 -2.81
N ARG A 63 -5.99 14.88 -2.10
CA ARG A 63 -5.05 16.01 -2.03
C ARG A 63 -3.70 15.76 -2.71
N VAL A 64 -3.51 14.62 -3.40
CA VAL A 64 -2.19 14.26 -3.97
C VAL A 64 -1.96 14.92 -5.33
N ILE A 65 -3.00 15.05 -6.16
CA ILE A 65 -2.94 15.71 -7.48
C ILE A 65 -4.11 16.70 -7.53
N ALA A 66 -3.83 17.99 -7.36
CA ALA A 66 -4.83 19.04 -7.52
C ALA A 66 -4.80 19.57 -8.96
N THR A 67 -5.94 19.62 -9.62
CA THR A 67 -6.15 20.46 -10.81
C THR A 67 -6.40 21.89 -10.35
N ALA A 68 -5.66 22.84 -10.95
CA ALA A 68 -5.84 24.27 -10.74
C ALA A 68 -7.21 24.75 -11.24
#